data_AF-A0A932W5M2-F1
#
_entry.id   AF-A0A932W5M2-F1
#
_cell.length_a   1.000
_cell.length_b   1.000
_cell.length_c   1.000
_cell.angle_alpha   90.00
_cell.angle_beta   90.00
_cell.angle_gamma   90.00
#
_symmetry.space_group_name_H-M   'P 1'
#
loop_
_entity.id
_entity.type
_entity.pdbx_description
1 polymer ?
#
loop_
_entity_poly.entity_id
_entity_poly.type
_entity_poly.pdbx_seq_one_letter_code
_entity_poly.pdbx_strand_id
1 'polypeptide(L)'
;MTGPTHDALHSDAWSAARRLARTGLTRRNMLRAAGTAGVALGAGAAAALPAAAAESGSAAAMARSEAVRRGRATHLTILQTADIHGQLETHDEFFWENGAPAYRRTGGMARIKTLVDRARAENEDGTLLIDGGDCIQGSGWVALSRGGVIPPIMRAMEYDMVAPGNWEVVYGKQRLVEVISDYDAPVISSNMFHDVNGQPGGYLFTPAYVKVVGGVRIGFVGFNDPAVPTRQSPAYSVGIKFTTPDVNAQQWITWLREDQQCDLVFALTHMGITRQVDLASADYMVGVDYILGADTHERIRTPIHGTHSAVTEPGAFGSFVGRLDLVVENGVVKEQDYALVEVAEKDFRENRKVRRTVAQVTAPYRAELSQVIGTTRTPLLRYYVLETPMDNLITDAVHEVASGLLAKQGVTLDVALSNGFRFCPPLAPPAGGTAPITREFLYSMLPIDSNLKVATVPGSLLRPWMEKELNNVFATDPNQVFGGWVVRMSGMSVRFTLGRPYGQRVDSISIGGTPLDETRSYVFSACDRDGDPPTVLCRLKGVLNPMVLPITLHQAIETYLAAHSPVAPRVEGRVSASDLPQLLLGQLTGTGYQFR
;
A
#
# COMPACT_ATOMS: atom_id res chain seq x y z
N MET A 1 12.00 -57.09 -1.29
CA MET A 1 11.40 -56.52 -2.52
C MET A 1 11.24 -55.04 -2.27
N THR A 2 12.20 -54.27 -2.79
CA THR A 2 12.40 -52.85 -2.53
C THR A 2 11.66 -52.02 -3.57
N GLY A 3 10.72 -51.18 -3.14
CA GLY A 3 10.08 -50.16 -3.96
C GLY A 3 10.99 -48.95 -4.18
N PRO A 4 10.76 -48.12 -5.21
CA PRO A 4 11.69 -47.10 -5.63
C PRO A 4 11.66 -45.84 -4.75
N THR A 5 12.80 -45.17 -4.73
CA THR A 5 13.19 -44.03 -3.90
C THR A 5 12.70 -42.67 -4.41
N HIS A 6 12.75 -41.72 -3.50
CA HIS A 6 12.12 -40.40 -3.44
C HIS A 6 12.67 -39.31 -4.40
N ASP A 7 13.35 -39.67 -5.48
CA ASP A 7 14.11 -38.74 -6.36
C ASP A 7 13.46 -38.43 -7.72
N ALA A 8 12.20 -38.82 -7.95
CA ALA A 8 11.56 -38.70 -9.27
C ALA A 8 10.59 -37.50 -9.46
N LEU A 9 10.51 -36.56 -8.50
CA LEU A 9 9.56 -35.43 -8.58
C LEU A 9 10.21 -34.03 -8.65
N HIS A 10 11.53 -33.94 -8.78
CA HIS A 10 12.25 -32.66 -8.87
C HIS A 10 12.87 -32.32 -10.23
N SER A 11 12.62 -33.11 -11.29
CA SER A 11 13.27 -32.90 -12.61
C SER A 11 12.37 -32.31 -13.71
N ASP A 12 11.06 -32.13 -13.51
CA ASP A 12 10.15 -31.75 -14.61
C ASP A 12 9.83 -30.24 -14.74
N ALA A 13 10.19 -29.41 -13.76
CA ALA A 13 10.04 -27.96 -13.87
C ALA A 13 11.09 -27.29 -14.79
N TRP A 14 12.22 -27.95 -15.03
CA TRP A 14 13.35 -27.40 -15.80
C TRP A 14 13.33 -27.76 -17.30
N SER A 15 12.47 -28.71 -17.73
CA SER A 15 12.41 -29.19 -19.12
C SER A 15 11.40 -28.46 -20.00
N ALA A 16 10.51 -27.64 -19.41
CA ALA A 16 9.53 -26.82 -20.12
C ALA A 16 10.11 -25.44 -20.55
N ALA A 17 10.98 -24.86 -19.72
CA ALA A 17 11.60 -23.55 -19.99
C ALA A 17 12.64 -23.55 -21.13
N ARG A 18 13.18 -24.71 -21.51
CA ARG A 18 14.14 -24.84 -22.63
C ARG A 18 13.51 -24.90 -24.02
N ARG A 19 12.17 -24.93 -24.14
CA ARG A 19 11.48 -25.07 -25.45
C ARG A 19 10.91 -23.78 -26.05
N LEU A 20 10.99 -22.64 -25.36
CA LEU A 20 10.51 -21.35 -25.87
C LEU A 20 11.62 -20.35 -26.26
N ALA A 21 12.90 -20.73 -26.14
CA ALA A 21 14.03 -19.87 -26.49
C ALA A 21 14.62 -20.18 -27.88
N ARG A 22 13.79 -20.29 -28.92
CA ARG A 22 14.26 -20.31 -30.33
C ARG A 22 13.18 -19.77 -31.27
N THR A 23 13.23 -18.48 -31.58
CA THR A 23 12.93 -17.91 -32.91
C THR A 23 13.43 -16.48 -32.94
N GLY A 24 14.63 -16.31 -33.48
CA GLY A 24 15.22 -15.00 -33.73
C GLY A 24 14.60 -14.33 -34.95
N LEU A 25 14.32 -13.04 -34.83
CA LEU A 25 14.06 -12.15 -35.96
C LEU A 25 15.05 -10.99 -35.87
N THR A 26 15.90 -10.88 -36.90
CA THR A 26 17.08 -10.03 -36.92
C THR A 26 16.81 -8.63 -37.48
N ARG A 27 17.54 -7.69 -36.87
CA ARG A 27 17.72 -6.24 -37.02
C ARG A 27 17.82 -5.58 -38.42
N ARG A 28 17.30 -6.15 -39.52
CA ARG A 28 17.68 -5.69 -40.88
C ARG A 28 16.66 -4.94 -41.74
N ASN A 29 15.54 -4.39 -41.22
CA ASN A 29 14.60 -3.65 -42.09
C ASN A 29 13.90 -2.42 -41.46
N MET A 30 14.59 -1.59 -40.67
CA MET A 30 14.02 -0.29 -40.24
C MET A 30 15.04 0.86 -40.28
N LEU A 31 15.55 1.15 -41.48
CA LEU A 31 16.18 2.44 -41.80
C LEU A 31 15.65 2.93 -43.14
N ARG A 32 14.60 3.77 -43.09
CA ARG A 32 14.25 4.79 -44.09
C ARG A 32 13.06 5.62 -43.58
N ALA A 33 13.18 6.94 -43.75
CA ALA A 33 12.31 8.03 -43.28
C ALA A 33 12.59 8.46 -41.81
N ALA A 34 12.95 9.70 -41.48
CA ALA A 34 12.87 10.95 -42.23
C ALA A 34 13.97 11.92 -41.79
N GLY A 35 14.48 12.70 -42.74
CA GLY A 35 15.38 13.82 -42.52
C GLY A 35 14.64 15.16 -42.43
N THR A 36 15.38 16.11 -41.85
CA THR A 36 15.37 17.57 -42.07
C THR A 36 14.13 18.39 -41.67
N ALA A 37 14.24 19.08 -40.52
CA ALA A 37 13.98 20.51 -40.30
C ALA A 37 14.42 20.81 -38.85
N GLY A 38 15.12 21.86 -38.45
CA GLY A 38 15.51 23.13 -39.05
C GLY A 38 15.81 24.03 -37.83
N VAL A 39 17.02 24.57 -37.76
CA VAL A 39 17.50 25.41 -36.65
C VAL A 39 16.82 26.78 -36.66
N ALA A 40 16.32 27.25 -35.52
CA ALA A 40 16.10 28.66 -35.26
C ALA A 40 16.39 29.00 -33.79
N LEU A 41 17.46 29.76 -33.58
CA LEU A 41 17.84 30.41 -32.34
C LEU A 41 16.90 31.59 -32.05
N GLY A 42 16.43 31.70 -30.81
CA GLY A 42 15.73 32.88 -30.30
C GLY A 42 15.94 33.00 -28.79
N ALA A 43 16.78 33.95 -28.39
CA ALA A 43 17.06 34.28 -27.00
C ALA A 43 15.98 35.21 -26.42
N GLY A 44 15.64 35.01 -25.15
CA GLY A 44 15.08 36.06 -24.28
C GLY A 44 13.68 35.79 -23.71
N ALA A 45 13.63 35.28 -22.48
CA ALA A 45 12.83 35.78 -21.35
C ALA A 45 12.89 34.76 -20.21
N ALA A 46 13.64 35.09 -19.15
CA ALA A 46 13.69 34.30 -17.92
C ALA A 46 12.35 34.48 -17.17
N ALA A 47 11.44 33.51 -17.34
CA ALA A 47 10.30 33.32 -16.47
C ALA A 47 10.55 32.07 -15.63
N ALA A 48 10.43 32.20 -14.31
CA ALA A 48 10.60 31.09 -13.37
C ALA A 48 9.65 29.94 -13.71
N LEU A 49 10.22 28.78 -14.07
CA LEU A 49 9.50 27.54 -14.29
C LEU A 49 9.27 26.83 -12.94
N PRO A 50 8.09 26.26 -12.67
CA PRO A 50 7.83 25.51 -11.45
C PRO A 50 8.42 24.10 -11.58
N ALA A 51 9.17 23.67 -10.56
CA ALA A 51 9.57 22.31 -10.11
C ALA A 51 9.85 21.16 -11.12
N ALA A 52 9.13 20.99 -12.22
CA ALA A 52 9.33 19.93 -13.22
C ALA A 52 10.69 20.01 -13.94
N ALA A 53 11.36 21.17 -13.93
CA ALA A 53 12.69 21.33 -14.52
C ALA A 53 13.82 20.76 -13.65
N ALA A 54 13.59 20.54 -12.34
CA ALA A 54 14.57 19.90 -11.48
C ALA A 54 14.65 18.37 -11.70
N GLU A 55 13.56 17.76 -12.16
CA GLU A 55 13.38 16.30 -12.32
C GLU A 55 14.22 15.69 -13.46
N SER A 56 14.59 16.49 -14.48
CA SER A 56 15.38 15.99 -15.63
C SER A 56 16.87 16.28 -15.52
N GLY A 57 17.31 17.12 -14.58
CA GLY A 57 18.68 17.66 -14.58
C GLY A 57 19.74 16.63 -14.21
N SER A 58 19.51 15.89 -13.12
CA SER A 58 20.44 14.93 -12.54
C SER A 58 20.44 13.59 -13.30
N ALA A 59 19.27 12.99 -13.53
CA ALA A 59 19.16 11.75 -14.31
C ALA A 59 19.64 11.91 -15.77
N ALA A 60 19.34 13.03 -16.44
CA ALA A 60 19.88 13.29 -17.78
C ALA A 60 21.39 13.64 -17.75
N ALA A 61 21.93 14.12 -16.63
CA ALA A 61 23.37 14.29 -16.46
C ALA A 61 24.09 12.94 -16.26
N MET A 62 23.52 12.02 -15.47
CA MET A 62 24.03 10.66 -15.26
C MET A 62 24.07 9.87 -16.58
N ALA A 63 22.99 9.92 -17.37
CA ALA A 63 22.92 9.31 -18.71
C ALA A 63 23.98 9.88 -19.69
N ARG A 64 24.39 11.14 -19.48
CA ARG A 64 25.40 11.83 -20.31
C ARG A 64 26.82 11.66 -19.79
N SER A 65 27.03 10.98 -18.65
CA SER A 65 28.36 10.78 -18.10
C SER A 65 29.25 10.09 -19.13
N GLU A 66 30.51 10.51 -19.19
CA GLU A 66 31.44 9.97 -20.17
C GLU A 66 31.72 8.48 -19.96
N ALA A 67 31.61 7.99 -18.72
CA ALA A 67 31.72 6.57 -18.40
C ALA A 67 30.59 5.75 -19.03
N VAL A 68 29.34 6.23 -18.92
CA VAL A 68 28.17 5.59 -19.55
C VAL A 68 28.27 5.65 -21.08
N ARG A 69 28.58 6.81 -21.65
CA ARG A 69 28.70 6.99 -23.11
C ARG A 69 29.81 6.16 -23.75
N ARG A 70 30.90 5.90 -23.01
CA ARG A 70 32.02 5.06 -23.47
C ARG A 70 31.81 3.58 -23.14
N GLY A 71 30.65 3.17 -22.62
CA GLY A 71 30.32 1.78 -22.29
C GLY A 71 31.11 1.20 -21.12
N ARG A 72 31.68 2.05 -20.27
CA ARG A 72 32.42 1.63 -19.06
C ARG A 72 31.51 1.50 -17.84
N ALA A 73 30.37 2.17 -17.86
CA ALA A 73 29.36 2.11 -16.81
C ALA A 73 27.97 1.91 -17.41
N THR A 74 27.07 1.34 -16.62
CA THR A 74 25.69 1.10 -16.98
C THR A 74 24.79 2.02 -16.17
N HIS A 75 23.91 2.75 -16.85
CA HIS A 75 22.88 3.55 -16.20
C HIS A 75 21.63 2.70 -16.02
N LEU A 76 21.26 2.45 -14.77
CA LEU A 76 20.04 1.75 -14.38
C LEU A 76 19.03 2.76 -13.84
N THR A 77 17.77 2.59 -14.20
CA THR A 77 16.65 3.35 -13.65
C THR A 77 15.64 2.37 -13.07
N ILE A 78 15.39 2.42 -11.77
CA ILE A 78 14.34 1.64 -11.09
C ILE A 78 13.17 2.57 -10.82
N LEU A 79 12.03 2.26 -11.43
CA LEU A 79 10.74 2.90 -11.15
C LEU A 79 9.95 2.00 -10.21
N GLN A 80 9.46 2.58 -9.12
CA GLN A 80 8.72 1.88 -8.08
C GLN A 80 7.31 2.45 -7.96
N THR A 81 6.31 1.57 -8.06
CA THR A 81 4.95 1.79 -7.55
C THR A 81 4.68 0.83 -6.40
N ALA A 82 3.69 1.16 -5.57
CA ALA A 82 3.17 0.30 -4.52
C ALA A 82 1.79 0.82 -4.10
N ASP A 83 1.01 -0.01 -3.40
CA ASP A 83 -0.19 0.40 -2.69
C ASP A 83 -1.19 1.13 -3.61
N ILE A 84 -1.28 0.70 -4.87
CA ILE A 84 -2.15 1.32 -5.90
C ILE A 84 -3.61 1.26 -5.47
N HIS A 85 -3.98 0.24 -4.71
CA HIS A 85 -5.28 0.07 -4.08
C HIS A 85 -6.48 0.17 -5.05
N GLY A 86 -6.29 -0.32 -6.28
CA GLY A 86 -7.31 -0.25 -7.32
C GLY A 86 -7.71 1.18 -7.72
N GLN A 87 -6.89 2.20 -7.43
CA GLN A 87 -7.12 3.59 -7.82
C GLN A 87 -6.67 3.79 -9.27
N LEU A 88 -7.56 3.42 -10.21
CA LEU A 88 -7.20 3.30 -11.63
C LEU A 88 -7.19 4.63 -12.39
N GLU A 89 -7.94 5.60 -11.89
CA GLU A 89 -8.17 6.92 -12.49
C GLU A 89 -7.57 8.00 -11.58
N THR A 90 -7.40 9.22 -12.10
CA THR A 90 -6.90 10.34 -11.29
C THR A 90 -7.89 10.65 -10.15
N HIS A 91 -7.35 11.01 -8.98
CA HIS A 91 -8.12 11.30 -7.78
C HIS A 91 -7.57 12.55 -7.08
N ASP A 92 -8.26 13.05 -6.06
CA ASP A 92 -7.68 14.08 -5.20
C ASP A 92 -6.61 13.43 -4.35
N GLU A 93 -5.53 14.14 -4.08
CA GLU A 93 -4.46 13.69 -3.20
C GLU A 93 -4.08 14.78 -2.21
N PHE A 94 -3.73 14.34 -1.01
CA PHE A 94 -3.40 15.17 0.13
C PHE A 94 -1.94 15.57 0.10
N PHE A 95 -1.66 16.82 0.44
CA PHE A 95 -0.33 17.38 0.63
C PHE A 95 -0.31 18.23 1.89
N TRP A 96 0.87 18.38 2.49
CA TRP A 96 1.07 19.29 3.61
C TRP A 96 1.98 20.45 3.21
N GLU A 97 1.39 21.62 2.98
CA GLU A 97 2.09 22.78 2.43
C GLU A 97 1.84 24.01 3.31
N ASN A 98 2.90 24.74 3.63
CA ASN A 98 2.82 25.98 4.43
C ASN A 98 2.07 25.79 5.78
N GLY A 99 2.18 24.61 6.39
CA GLY A 99 1.53 24.30 7.66
C GLY A 99 0.03 23.99 7.57
N ALA A 100 -0.49 23.73 6.37
CA ALA A 100 -1.91 23.43 6.15
C ALA A 100 -2.11 22.28 5.13
N PRO A 101 -3.27 21.60 5.19
CA PRO A 101 -3.69 20.68 4.13
C PRO A 101 -3.84 21.38 2.78
N ALA A 102 -3.29 20.77 1.74
CA ALA A 102 -3.51 21.13 0.35
C ALA A 102 -3.97 19.89 -0.43
N TYR A 103 -4.75 20.10 -1.50
CA TYR A 103 -5.26 19.03 -2.33
C TYR A 103 -5.04 19.34 -3.80
N ARG A 104 -4.59 18.34 -4.55
CA ARG A 104 -4.47 18.42 -6.01
C ARG A 104 -4.70 17.05 -6.64
N ARG A 105 -5.01 17.07 -7.93
CA ARG A 105 -5.34 15.89 -8.72
C ARG A 105 -4.07 15.15 -9.14
N THR A 106 -3.95 13.88 -8.75
CA THR A 106 -2.79 13.02 -9.07
C THR A 106 -3.22 11.61 -9.47
N GLY A 107 -2.25 10.83 -9.92
CA GLY A 107 -2.39 9.39 -10.15
C GLY A 107 -3.17 9.02 -11.40
N GLY A 108 -3.64 7.78 -11.42
CA GLY A 108 -4.26 7.13 -12.56
C GLY A 108 -3.25 6.38 -13.43
N MET A 109 -3.52 5.10 -13.67
CA MET A 109 -2.60 4.16 -14.32
C MET A 109 -2.15 4.61 -15.71
N ALA A 110 -3.04 5.29 -16.45
CA ALA A 110 -2.70 5.82 -17.77
C ALA A 110 -1.66 6.95 -17.73
N ARG A 111 -1.63 7.76 -16.67
CA ARG A 111 -0.62 8.82 -16.48
C ARG A 111 0.70 8.23 -16.01
N ILE A 112 0.65 7.27 -15.09
CA ILE A 112 1.83 6.50 -14.65
C ILE A 112 2.51 5.88 -15.88
N LYS A 113 1.74 5.26 -16.80
CA LYS A 113 2.31 4.69 -18.02
C LYS A 113 3.04 5.75 -18.87
N THR A 114 2.51 6.96 -18.99
CA THR A 114 3.21 8.03 -19.71
C THR A 114 4.52 8.43 -19.05
N LEU A 115 4.58 8.47 -17.70
CA LEU A 115 5.82 8.68 -16.96
C LEU A 115 6.83 7.55 -17.24
N VAL A 116 6.38 6.29 -17.15
CA VAL A 116 7.20 5.10 -17.43
C VAL A 116 7.73 5.12 -18.86
N ASP A 117 6.89 5.42 -19.85
CA ASP A 117 7.28 5.49 -21.26
C ASP A 117 8.31 6.61 -21.51
N ARG A 118 8.22 7.73 -20.78
CA ARG A 118 9.23 8.81 -20.84
C ARG A 118 10.56 8.34 -20.25
N ALA A 119 10.55 7.73 -19.07
CA ALA A 119 11.76 7.19 -18.45
C ALA A 119 12.42 6.10 -19.30
N ARG A 120 11.63 5.20 -19.90
CA ARG A 120 12.13 4.23 -20.89
C ARG A 120 12.70 4.92 -22.13
N ALA A 121 12.11 5.99 -22.64
CA ALA A 121 12.71 6.74 -23.74
C ALA A 121 14.03 7.44 -23.36
N GLU A 122 14.19 7.83 -22.10
CA GLU A 122 15.45 8.39 -21.56
C GLU A 122 16.53 7.31 -21.40
N ASN A 123 16.13 6.06 -21.09
CA ASN A 123 17.02 4.92 -20.84
C ASN A 123 16.41 3.59 -21.34
N GLU A 124 16.45 3.36 -22.67
CA GLU A 124 15.67 2.36 -23.43
C GLU A 124 15.89 0.90 -22.98
N ASP A 125 17.11 0.57 -22.57
CA ASP A 125 17.49 -0.78 -22.14
C ASP A 125 17.84 -0.87 -20.65
N GLY A 126 17.78 0.25 -19.91
CA GLY A 126 18.24 0.37 -18.52
C GLY A 126 17.14 0.61 -17.50
N THR A 127 15.88 0.72 -17.92
CA THR A 127 14.74 1.07 -17.05
C THR A 127 13.92 -0.15 -16.65
N LEU A 128 13.71 -0.37 -15.35
CA LEU A 128 12.83 -1.39 -14.78
C LEU A 128 11.65 -0.73 -14.06
N LEU A 129 10.45 -1.25 -14.27
CA LEU A 129 9.25 -0.88 -13.52
C LEU A 129 8.86 -2.01 -12.56
N ILE A 130 8.79 -1.69 -11.27
CA ILE A 130 8.57 -2.65 -10.18
C ILE A 130 7.35 -2.21 -9.36
N ASP A 131 6.50 -3.17 -8.99
CA ASP A 131 5.38 -2.93 -8.06
C ASP A 131 5.58 -3.67 -6.72
N GLY A 132 5.32 -2.95 -5.63
CA GLY A 132 5.45 -3.45 -4.25
C GLY A 132 4.24 -4.22 -3.72
N GLY A 133 3.11 -4.31 -4.45
CA GLY A 133 1.90 -5.01 -4.02
C GLY A 133 0.73 -4.09 -3.66
N ASP A 134 -0.34 -4.68 -3.13
CA ASP A 134 -1.62 -4.05 -2.78
C ASP A 134 -2.35 -3.41 -3.97
N CYS A 135 -2.50 -4.17 -5.05
CA CYS A 135 -3.20 -3.74 -6.26
C CYS A 135 -4.69 -4.15 -6.29
N ILE A 136 -5.07 -5.24 -5.61
CA ILE A 136 -6.37 -5.90 -5.83
C ILE A 136 -7.42 -5.60 -4.75
N GLN A 137 -7.18 -4.62 -3.88
CA GLN A 137 -8.11 -4.15 -2.85
C GLN A 137 -8.07 -2.63 -2.83
N GLY A 138 -9.14 -1.95 -2.38
CA GLY A 138 -9.06 -0.50 -2.11
C GLY A 138 -9.98 0.37 -2.95
N SER A 139 -10.71 -0.20 -3.91
CA SER A 139 -11.68 0.52 -4.74
C SER A 139 -12.88 -0.35 -5.13
N GLY A 140 -13.95 0.29 -5.62
CA GLY A 140 -15.15 -0.43 -6.08
C GLY A 140 -14.87 -1.32 -7.28
N TRP A 141 -13.94 -0.92 -8.15
CA TRP A 141 -13.55 -1.68 -9.35
C TRP A 141 -13.00 -3.04 -8.98
N VAL A 142 -12.09 -3.09 -7.99
CA VAL A 142 -11.46 -4.33 -7.55
C VAL A 142 -12.36 -5.13 -6.62
N ALA A 143 -13.22 -4.47 -5.82
CA ALA A 143 -14.22 -5.15 -5.00
C ALA A 143 -15.23 -5.94 -5.84
N LEU A 144 -15.89 -5.29 -6.80
CA LEU A 144 -16.94 -5.93 -7.61
C LEU A 144 -16.39 -6.95 -8.61
N SER A 145 -15.18 -6.74 -9.12
CA SER A 145 -14.51 -7.70 -10.02
C SER A 145 -13.68 -8.78 -9.29
N ARG A 146 -13.58 -8.68 -7.96
CA ARG A 146 -12.66 -9.48 -7.12
C ARG A 146 -11.24 -9.47 -7.68
N GLY A 147 -10.70 -8.29 -7.98
CA GLY A 147 -9.39 -8.07 -8.58
C GLY A 147 -9.29 -8.31 -10.10
N GLY A 148 -10.36 -8.78 -10.76
CA GLY A 148 -10.33 -9.17 -12.18
C GLY A 148 -10.07 -8.04 -13.16
N VAL A 149 -10.24 -6.77 -12.75
CA VAL A 149 -9.90 -5.60 -13.57
C VAL A 149 -8.39 -5.33 -13.66
N ILE A 150 -7.59 -5.86 -12.73
CA ILE A 150 -6.17 -5.51 -12.59
C ILE A 150 -5.27 -6.17 -13.65
N PRO A 151 -5.37 -7.49 -13.94
CA PRO A 151 -4.41 -8.13 -14.85
C PRO A 151 -4.27 -7.47 -16.24
N PRO A 152 -5.36 -7.10 -16.95
CA PRO A 152 -5.23 -6.41 -18.23
C PRO A 152 -4.48 -5.07 -18.14
N ILE A 153 -4.58 -4.39 -17.00
CA ILE A 153 -3.89 -3.12 -16.74
C ILE A 153 -2.42 -3.40 -16.47
N MET A 154 -2.08 -4.35 -15.60
CA MET A 154 -0.69 -4.72 -15.29
C MET A 154 0.08 -5.15 -16.56
N ARG A 155 -0.54 -5.96 -17.42
CA ARG A 155 0.03 -6.32 -18.73
C ARG A 155 0.24 -5.10 -19.64
N ALA A 156 -0.67 -4.13 -19.60
CA ALA A 156 -0.54 -2.91 -20.40
C ALA A 156 0.52 -1.93 -19.85
N MET A 157 0.82 -2.01 -18.56
CA MET A 157 1.91 -1.27 -17.91
C MET A 157 3.29 -1.86 -18.23
N GLU A 158 3.35 -3.17 -18.46
CA GLU A 158 4.57 -3.93 -18.77
C GLU A 158 5.54 -3.87 -17.59
N TYR A 159 5.05 -4.27 -16.40
CA TYR A 159 5.88 -4.39 -15.20
C TYR A 159 6.98 -5.44 -15.38
N ASP A 160 8.16 -5.14 -14.85
CA ASP A 160 9.34 -5.99 -14.88
C ASP A 160 9.40 -6.96 -13.68
N MET A 161 8.71 -6.61 -12.58
CA MET A 161 8.64 -7.39 -11.35
C MET A 161 7.45 -6.92 -10.50
N VAL A 162 6.82 -7.84 -9.77
CA VAL A 162 5.77 -7.52 -8.79
C VAL A 162 5.98 -8.34 -7.51
N ALA A 163 5.74 -7.74 -6.36
CA ALA A 163 5.58 -8.45 -5.09
C ALA A 163 4.09 -8.52 -4.69
N PRO A 164 3.63 -9.60 -4.04
CA PRO A 164 2.33 -9.58 -3.38
C PRO A 164 2.42 -8.72 -2.10
N GLY A 165 1.40 -7.92 -1.83
CA GLY A 165 1.18 -7.17 -0.60
C GLY A 165 0.23 -7.88 0.38
N ASN A 166 -0.11 -7.23 1.49
CA ASN A 166 -0.94 -7.84 2.53
C ASN A 166 -2.43 -7.91 2.19
N TRP A 167 -2.90 -7.15 1.19
CA TRP A 167 -4.27 -7.21 0.70
C TRP A 167 -4.46 -8.13 -0.49
N GLU A 168 -3.39 -8.65 -1.09
CA GLU A 168 -3.48 -9.66 -2.17
C GLU A 168 -4.24 -10.94 -1.76
N VAL A 169 -4.35 -11.24 -0.47
CA VAL A 169 -5.10 -12.40 0.03
C VAL A 169 -6.61 -12.17 0.16
N VAL A 170 -7.10 -10.95 -0.03
CA VAL A 170 -8.46 -10.53 0.37
C VAL A 170 -9.60 -11.39 -0.20
N TYR A 171 -9.38 -12.04 -1.35
CA TYR A 171 -10.36 -12.92 -2.00
C TYR A 171 -10.03 -14.42 -1.89
N GLY A 172 -9.10 -14.78 -1.00
CA GLY A 172 -8.64 -16.15 -0.79
C GLY A 172 -7.44 -16.54 -1.66
N LYS A 173 -6.70 -17.55 -1.21
CA LYS A 173 -5.50 -18.09 -1.87
C LYS A 173 -5.68 -18.39 -3.36
N GLN A 174 -6.79 -19.03 -3.75
CA GLN A 174 -7.02 -19.40 -5.15
C GLN A 174 -7.12 -18.14 -6.04
N ARG A 175 -7.89 -17.14 -5.60
CA ARG A 175 -8.09 -15.92 -6.37
C ARG A 175 -6.83 -15.07 -6.44
N LEU A 176 -6.06 -15.03 -5.34
CA LEU A 176 -4.73 -14.45 -5.32
C LEU A 176 -3.86 -15.02 -6.46
N VAL A 177 -3.68 -16.34 -6.47
CA VAL A 177 -2.82 -17.01 -7.47
C VAL A 177 -3.32 -16.75 -8.89
N GLU A 178 -4.64 -16.87 -9.12
CA GLU A 178 -5.26 -16.63 -10.43
C GLU A 178 -4.99 -15.22 -10.95
N VAL A 179 -5.19 -14.19 -10.12
CA VAL A 179 -5.09 -12.79 -10.54
C VAL A 179 -3.63 -12.39 -10.74
N ILE A 180 -2.76 -12.67 -9.77
CA ILE A 180 -1.38 -12.16 -9.79
C ILE A 180 -0.52 -12.87 -10.84
N SER A 181 -0.82 -14.14 -11.14
CA SER A 181 -0.11 -14.89 -12.20
C SER A 181 -0.46 -14.42 -13.62
N ASP A 182 -1.54 -13.64 -13.79
CA ASP A 182 -1.96 -13.09 -15.09
C ASP A 182 -1.38 -11.68 -15.35
N TYR A 183 -0.42 -11.21 -14.53
CA TYR A 183 0.20 -9.89 -14.69
C TYR A 183 1.22 -9.78 -15.84
N ASP A 184 1.65 -10.91 -16.42
CA ASP A 184 2.75 -11.00 -17.40
C ASP A 184 4.08 -10.40 -16.86
N ALA A 185 4.28 -10.54 -15.55
CA ALA A 185 5.48 -10.14 -14.84
C ALA A 185 5.87 -11.25 -13.84
N PRO A 186 7.17 -11.45 -13.57
CA PRO A 186 7.60 -12.31 -12.47
C PRO A 186 7.02 -11.81 -11.14
N VAL A 187 6.50 -12.75 -10.35
CA VAL A 187 5.98 -12.48 -9.00
C VAL A 187 6.93 -13.11 -8.00
N ILE A 188 7.47 -12.31 -7.08
CA ILE A 188 8.43 -12.80 -6.08
C ILE A 188 7.95 -12.66 -4.64
N SER A 189 8.14 -13.72 -3.87
CA SER A 189 7.99 -13.72 -2.41
C SER A 189 8.68 -14.95 -1.83
N SER A 190 9.60 -14.71 -0.90
CA SER A 190 10.40 -15.74 -0.24
C SER A 190 9.78 -16.21 1.07
N ASN A 191 8.72 -15.58 1.58
CA ASN A 191 8.16 -15.94 2.88
C ASN A 191 6.67 -16.34 2.84
N MET A 192 6.13 -16.60 1.64
CA MET A 192 4.78 -17.13 1.45
C MET A 192 4.85 -18.58 0.96
N PHE A 193 4.21 -19.49 1.70
CA PHE A 193 4.24 -20.92 1.45
C PHE A 193 2.82 -21.48 1.36
N HIS A 194 2.67 -22.60 0.64
CA HIS A 194 1.52 -23.46 0.84
C HIS A 194 1.53 -23.99 2.28
N ASP A 195 0.40 -23.84 2.97
CA ASP A 195 0.22 -24.43 4.30
C ASP A 195 0.04 -25.95 4.18
N VAL A 196 0.89 -26.70 4.88
CA VAL A 196 0.80 -28.15 5.06
C VAL A 196 0.69 -28.43 6.56
N ASN A 197 -0.55 -28.57 7.05
CA ASN A 197 -0.85 -28.87 8.46
C ASN A 197 -0.24 -27.86 9.46
N GLY A 198 -0.33 -26.56 9.16
CA GLY A 198 0.17 -25.45 9.97
C GLY A 198 1.66 -25.13 9.74
N GLN A 199 2.34 -25.88 8.88
CA GLN A 199 3.77 -25.75 8.58
C GLN A 199 4.00 -25.24 7.15
N PRO A 200 5.11 -24.55 6.88
CA PRO A 200 5.46 -24.14 5.52
C PRO A 200 5.78 -25.37 4.66
N GLY A 201 5.05 -25.53 3.56
CA GLY A 201 5.33 -26.49 2.50
C GLY A 201 6.19 -25.89 1.39
N GLY A 202 5.80 -26.08 0.14
CA GLY A 202 6.44 -25.42 -1.01
C GLY A 202 6.13 -23.92 -1.06
N TYR A 203 7.03 -23.14 -1.65
CA TYR A 203 6.83 -21.72 -1.89
C TYR A 203 5.58 -21.46 -2.75
N LEU A 204 4.83 -20.43 -2.40
CA LEU A 204 3.66 -19.99 -3.17
C LEU A 204 4.06 -19.24 -4.45
N PHE A 205 5.17 -18.50 -4.39
CA PHE A 205 5.74 -17.72 -5.49
C PHE A 205 7.25 -17.95 -5.59
N THR A 206 7.88 -17.43 -6.64
CA THR A 206 9.33 -17.55 -6.80
C THR A 206 10.03 -16.76 -5.68
N PRO A 207 10.97 -17.32 -4.91
CA PRO A 207 11.57 -16.61 -3.78
C PRO A 207 12.49 -15.45 -4.19
N ALA A 208 13.28 -15.66 -5.23
CA ALA A 208 14.28 -14.73 -5.73
C ALA A 208 14.39 -14.80 -7.27
N TYR A 209 14.80 -13.69 -7.89
CA TYR A 209 14.91 -13.56 -9.35
C TYR A 209 16.16 -12.79 -9.75
N VAL A 210 16.75 -13.12 -10.91
CA VAL A 210 17.92 -12.42 -11.44
C VAL A 210 17.58 -11.82 -12.80
N LYS A 211 17.89 -10.54 -12.97
CA LYS A 211 17.75 -9.82 -14.25
C LYS A 211 19.09 -9.23 -14.67
N VAL A 212 19.42 -9.30 -15.96
CA VAL A 212 20.61 -8.67 -16.51
C VAL A 212 20.21 -7.44 -17.29
N VAL A 213 20.78 -6.29 -16.94
CA VAL A 213 20.46 -4.99 -17.56
C VAL A 213 21.76 -4.30 -17.91
N GLY A 214 22.01 -4.05 -19.19
CA GLY A 214 23.27 -3.44 -19.66
C GLY A 214 24.54 -4.13 -19.13
N GLY A 215 24.51 -5.46 -18.98
CA GLY A 215 25.64 -6.24 -18.43
C GLY A 215 25.73 -6.30 -16.90
N VAL A 216 24.91 -5.54 -16.17
CA VAL A 216 24.80 -5.59 -14.70
C VAL A 216 23.82 -6.69 -14.31
N ARG A 217 24.21 -7.62 -13.44
CA ARG A 217 23.34 -8.64 -12.86
C ARG A 217 22.69 -8.12 -11.59
N ILE A 218 21.37 -8.06 -11.60
CA ILE A 218 20.55 -7.54 -10.51
C ILE A 218 19.75 -8.70 -9.92
N GLY A 219 19.97 -8.97 -8.64
CA GLY A 219 19.20 -9.91 -7.85
C GLY A 219 18.02 -9.24 -7.16
N PHE A 220 16.91 -9.97 -7.06
CA PHE A 220 15.71 -9.54 -6.35
C PHE A 220 15.27 -10.63 -5.39
N VAL A 221 14.87 -10.28 -4.17
CA VAL A 221 14.26 -11.17 -3.18
C VAL A 221 13.01 -10.50 -2.59
N GLY A 222 11.91 -11.24 -2.42
CA GLY A 222 10.63 -10.67 -1.97
C GLY A 222 10.25 -11.04 -0.54
N PHE A 223 9.60 -10.15 0.22
CA PHE A 223 9.02 -10.44 1.53
C PHE A 223 7.68 -9.74 1.73
N ASN A 224 6.70 -10.46 2.27
CA ASN A 224 5.38 -9.96 2.65
C ASN A 224 5.27 -9.85 4.20
N ASP A 225 4.31 -9.11 4.73
CA ASP A 225 4.07 -8.99 6.17
C ASP A 225 3.72 -10.36 6.78
N PRO A 226 4.54 -10.91 7.70
CA PRO A 226 4.23 -12.19 8.36
C PRO A 226 2.96 -12.13 9.21
N ALA A 227 2.47 -10.93 9.54
CA ALA A 227 1.28 -10.74 10.35
C ALA A 227 -0.05 -10.82 9.56
N VAL A 228 -0.03 -10.99 8.23
CA VAL A 228 -1.23 -11.07 7.36
C VAL A 228 -2.37 -11.92 7.96
N PRO A 229 -2.14 -13.16 8.46
CA PRO A 229 -3.22 -14.01 8.98
C PRO A 229 -3.97 -13.47 10.20
N THR A 230 -3.41 -12.48 10.89
CA THR A 230 -4.01 -11.87 12.09
C THR A 230 -4.38 -10.41 11.88
N ARG A 231 -3.66 -9.70 11.00
CA ARG A 231 -3.91 -8.32 10.59
C ARG A 231 -5.18 -8.21 9.75
N GLN A 232 -5.36 -9.13 8.81
CA GLN A 232 -6.55 -9.25 7.97
C GLN A 232 -7.51 -10.30 8.51
N SER A 233 -8.75 -10.33 8.02
CA SER A 233 -9.69 -11.41 8.34
C SER A 233 -9.01 -12.78 8.15
N PRO A 234 -8.91 -13.63 9.19
CA PRO A 234 -8.16 -14.88 9.11
C PRO A 234 -8.58 -15.78 7.93
N ALA A 235 -9.86 -15.70 7.52
CA ALA A 235 -10.38 -16.44 6.38
C ALA A 235 -9.67 -16.14 5.04
N TYR A 236 -9.10 -14.94 4.88
CA TYR A 236 -8.51 -14.49 3.61
C TYR A 236 -7.24 -15.27 3.23
N SER A 237 -6.44 -15.64 4.23
CA SER A 237 -5.15 -16.31 4.01
C SER A 237 -5.16 -17.80 4.31
N VAL A 238 -6.35 -18.43 4.43
CA VAL A 238 -6.44 -19.88 4.67
C VAL A 238 -5.67 -20.66 3.60
N GLY A 239 -4.84 -21.60 4.04
CA GLY A 239 -4.00 -22.41 3.17
C GLY A 239 -2.67 -21.75 2.77
N ILE A 240 -2.33 -20.59 3.35
CA ILE A 240 -1.06 -19.88 3.16
C ILE A 240 -0.36 -19.77 4.51
N LYS A 241 0.91 -20.19 4.55
CA LYS A 241 1.80 -19.97 5.69
C LYS A 241 2.74 -18.82 5.39
N PHE A 242 2.90 -17.91 6.35
CA PHE A 242 3.86 -16.81 6.29
C PHE A 242 4.98 -17.05 7.31
N THR A 243 6.21 -16.72 6.93
CA THR A 243 7.38 -16.74 7.84
C THR A 243 8.00 -15.35 7.95
N THR A 244 8.80 -15.13 8.97
CA THR A 244 9.61 -13.92 9.12
C THR A 244 10.84 -13.98 8.20
N PRO A 245 11.39 -12.84 7.73
CA PRO A 245 12.54 -12.82 6.81
C PRO A 245 13.80 -13.52 7.34
N ASP A 246 14.06 -13.49 8.64
CA ASP A 246 15.23 -14.13 9.28
C ASP A 246 15.31 -15.64 9.03
N VAL A 247 14.20 -16.29 8.67
CA VAL A 247 14.15 -17.72 8.36
C VAL A 247 14.96 -18.09 7.12
N ASN A 248 14.97 -17.26 6.08
CA ASN A 248 15.57 -17.63 4.79
C ASN A 248 16.16 -16.47 3.97
N ALA A 249 16.09 -15.22 4.44
CA ALA A 249 16.63 -14.07 3.71
C ALA A 249 18.10 -14.25 3.36
N GLN A 250 18.93 -14.56 4.37
CA GLN A 250 20.38 -14.72 4.17
C GLN A 250 20.69 -15.82 3.15
N GLN A 251 19.96 -16.94 3.15
CA GLN A 251 20.14 -18.01 2.16
C GLN A 251 19.94 -17.47 0.73
N TRP A 252 18.85 -16.73 0.49
CA TRP A 252 18.56 -16.20 -0.84
C TRP A 252 19.53 -15.08 -1.23
N ILE A 253 19.95 -14.24 -0.29
CA ILE A 253 20.93 -13.18 -0.53
C ILE A 253 22.29 -13.78 -0.87
N THR A 254 22.75 -14.79 -0.13
CA THR A 254 23.97 -15.56 -0.43
C THR A 254 23.87 -16.19 -1.81
N TRP A 255 22.76 -16.84 -2.15
CA TRP A 255 22.57 -17.40 -3.50
C TRP A 255 22.65 -16.33 -4.60
N LEU A 256 22.05 -15.15 -4.39
CA LEU A 256 22.12 -14.05 -5.35
C LEU A 256 23.56 -13.51 -5.51
N ARG A 257 24.28 -13.30 -4.40
CA ARG A 257 25.63 -12.72 -4.41
C ARG A 257 26.72 -13.71 -4.80
N GLU A 258 26.68 -14.93 -4.29
CA GLU A 258 27.76 -15.91 -4.44
C GLU A 258 27.50 -16.87 -5.60
N ASP A 259 26.29 -17.37 -5.79
CA ASP A 259 26.03 -18.35 -6.86
C ASP A 259 25.66 -17.66 -8.17
N GLN A 260 24.75 -16.68 -8.11
CA GLN A 260 24.33 -15.91 -9.29
C GLN A 260 25.28 -14.75 -9.61
N GLN A 261 26.17 -14.42 -8.67
CA GLN A 261 27.19 -13.38 -8.82
C GLN A 261 26.56 -12.03 -9.20
N CYS A 262 25.45 -11.69 -8.54
CA CYS A 262 24.74 -10.42 -8.75
C CYS A 262 25.57 -9.24 -8.25
N ASP A 263 25.70 -8.24 -9.11
CA ASP A 263 26.36 -6.97 -8.85
C ASP A 263 25.55 -6.11 -7.87
N LEU A 264 24.23 -6.19 -7.96
CA LEU A 264 23.29 -5.52 -7.05
C LEU A 264 22.22 -6.49 -6.56
N VAL A 265 21.74 -6.30 -5.34
CA VAL A 265 20.62 -7.05 -4.76
C VAL A 265 19.60 -6.08 -4.16
N PHE A 266 18.35 -6.21 -4.62
CA PHE A 266 17.20 -5.47 -4.12
C PHE A 266 16.28 -6.40 -3.32
N ALA A 267 15.80 -5.93 -2.17
CA ALA A 267 14.69 -6.55 -1.47
C ALA A 267 13.39 -5.81 -1.80
N LEU A 268 12.38 -6.53 -2.30
CA LEU A 268 11.02 -6.00 -2.46
C LEU A 268 10.24 -6.40 -1.21
N THR A 269 9.77 -5.42 -0.45
CA THR A 269 9.14 -5.68 0.85
C THR A 269 7.78 -5.02 0.95
N HIS A 270 6.85 -5.74 1.55
CA HIS A 270 5.53 -5.23 1.88
C HIS A 270 5.26 -5.45 3.38
N MET A 271 6.00 -4.70 4.20
CA MET A 271 6.09 -4.94 5.66
C MET A 271 5.94 -3.67 6.50
N GLY A 272 5.87 -2.50 5.86
CA GLY A 272 5.73 -1.20 6.50
C GLY A 272 7.06 -0.58 6.93
N ILE A 273 7.15 0.75 6.81
CA ILE A 273 8.39 1.51 6.88
C ILE A 273 9.23 1.22 8.13
N THR A 274 8.60 1.08 9.30
CA THR A 274 9.32 0.88 10.57
C THR A 274 10.08 -0.44 10.55
N ARG A 275 9.45 -1.51 10.05
CA ARG A 275 10.10 -2.82 9.91
C ARG A 275 11.11 -2.83 8.76
N GLN A 276 10.85 -2.09 7.69
CA GLN A 276 11.78 -2.01 6.55
C GLN A 276 13.09 -1.31 6.92
N VAL A 277 13.02 -0.26 7.74
CA VAL A 277 14.23 0.43 8.26
C VAL A 277 15.00 -0.48 9.23
N ASP A 278 14.31 -1.26 10.07
CA ASP A 278 14.93 -2.27 10.93
C ASP A 278 15.62 -3.37 10.09
N LEU A 279 14.91 -3.89 9.09
CA LEU A 279 15.42 -4.88 8.14
C LEU A 279 16.68 -4.39 7.41
N ALA A 280 16.73 -3.11 7.05
CA ALA A 280 17.90 -2.51 6.39
C ALA A 280 19.18 -2.54 7.25
N SER A 281 19.05 -2.81 8.55
CA SER A 281 20.13 -2.87 9.53
C SER A 281 20.35 -4.26 10.12
N ALA A 282 19.58 -5.28 9.69
CA ALA A 282 19.65 -6.62 10.24
C ALA A 282 20.81 -7.45 9.62
N ASP A 283 21.53 -8.20 10.45
CA ASP A 283 22.71 -8.98 10.02
C ASP A 283 22.39 -10.01 8.91
N TYR A 284 21.19 -10.60 8.93
CA TYR A 284 20.76 -11.55 7.91
C TYR A 284 20.40 -10.90 6.57
N MET A 285 20.44 -9.56 6.48
CA MET A 285 20.23 -8.77 5.27
C MET A 285 21.53 -8.24 4.65
N VAL A 286 22.70 -8.58 5.23
CA VAL A 286 24.00 -8.23 4.65
C VAL A 286 24.08 -8.72 3.21
N GLY A 287 24.41 -7.81 2.29
CA GLY A 287 24.47 -8.06 0.86
C GLY A 287 23.30 -7.50 0.07
N VAL A 288 22.24 -6.98 0.71
CA VAL A 288 21.21 -6.16 0.04
C VAL A 288 21.71 -4.71 -0.09
N ASP A 289 21.53 -4.08 -1.25
CA ASP A 289 21.89 -2.68 -1.48
C ASP A 289 20.70 -1.74 -1.19
N TYR A 290 19.51 -2.13 -1.64
CA TYR A 290 18.29 -1.33 -1.52
C TYR A 290 17.08 -2.18 -1.12
N ILE A 291 16.21 -1.58 -0.30
CA ILE A 291 14.89 -2.09 0.02
C ILE A 291 13.85 -1.21 -0.67
N LEU A 292 13.08 -1.82 -1.57
CA LEU A 292 11.92 -1.22 -2.22
C LEU A 292 10.68 -1.56 -1.38
N GLY A 293 10.32 -0.64 -0.49
CA GLY A 293 9.28 -0.82 0.51
C GLY A 293 7.87 -0.40 0.10
N ALA A 294 6.87 -0.88 0.86
CA ALA A 294 5.44 -0.68 0.70
C ALA A 294 4.69 -0.89 2.04
N ASP A 295 3.34 -0.87 2.04
CA ASP A 295 2.37 -1.10 3.14
C ASP A 295 1.97 0.15 3.94
N THR A 296 2.93 1.03 4.28
CA THR A 296 2.66 2.18 5.17
C THR A 296 2.30 3.46 4.45
N HIS A 297 2.42 3.48 3.12
CA HIS A 297 2.12 4.60 2.23
C HIS A 297 3.00 5.83 2.51
N GLU A 298 4.22 5.63 3.02
CA GLU A 298 5.14 6.71 3.32
C GLU A 298 5.76 7.28 2.05
N ARG A 299 5.93 8.60 2.02
CA ARG A 299 6.38 9.35 0.85
C ARG A 299 7.86 9.67 0.99
N ILE A 300 8.70 8.65 0.83
CA ILE A 300 10.15 8.79 0.98
C ILE A 300 10.67 9.60 -0.19
N ARG A 301 11.18 10.81 0.09
CA ARG A 301 11.82 11.71 -0.89
C ARG A 301 13.35 11.62 -0.89
N THR A 302 13.91 11.06 0.17
CA THR A 302 15.33 10.78 0.32
C THR A 302 15.44 9.40 0.95
N PRO A 303 16.15 8.45 0.32
CA PRO A 303 16.26 7.10 0.85
C PRO A 303 16.71 7.10 2.32
N ILE A 304 16.07 6.26 3.15
CA ILE A 304 16.41 6.14 4.56
C ILE A 304 17.52 5.08 4.68
N HIS A 305 18.66 5.44 5.24
CA HIS A 305 19.79 4.54 5.38
C HIS A 305 19.71 3.71 6.66
N GLY A 306 19.77 2.38 6.52
CA GLY A 306 20.12 1.46 7.60
C GLY A 306 21.62 1.14 7.60
N THR A 307 22.02 0.16 8.40
CA THR A 307 23.44 -0.28 8.49
C THR A 307 23.95 -0.88 7.18
N HIS A 308 23.10 -1.60 6.42
CA HIS A 308 23.51 -2.37 5.25
C HIS A 308 22.93 -1.84 3.94
N SER A 309 21.72 -1.30 3.96
CA SER A 309 20.98 -0.90 2.76
C SER A 309 20.20 0.40 2.96
N ALA A 310 19.71 0.97 1.86
CA ALA A 310 18.81 2.12 1.87
C ALA A 310 17.36 1.70 1.56
N VAL A 311 16.39 2.32 2.24
CA VAL A 311 14.96 2.05 2.09
C VAL A 311 14.28 3.17 1.31
N THR A 312 13.41 2.78 0.38
CA THR A 312 12.55 3.67 -0.40
C THR A 312 11.09 3.20 -0.28
N GLU A 313 10.13 4.13 -0.41
CA GLU A 313 8.69 3.82 -0.44
C GLU A 313 7.99 4.96 -1.22
N PRO A 314 7.15 4.65 -2.21
CA PRO A 314 6.63 5.65 -3.14
C PRO A 314 5.33 6.32 -2.64
N GLY A 315 4.84 6.00 -1.46
CA GLY A 315 3.47 6.33 -1.07
C GLY A 315 2.47 5.34 -1.68
N ALA A 316 1.27 5.82 -2.03
CA ALA A 316 0.16 4.97 -2.45
C ALA A 316 -0.68 5.59 -3.59
N PHE A 317 -1.68 4.82 -4.04
CA PHE A 317 -2.74 5.20 -4.97
C PHE A 317 -2.26 5.54 -6.39
N GLY A 318 -0.98 5.30 -6.67
CA GLY A 318 -0.35 5.73 -7.91
C GLY A 318 -0.10 7.24 -7.99
N SER A 319 -0.25 7.97 -6.89
CA SER A 319 0.00 9.42 -6.83
C SER A 319 1.46 9.80 -7.08
N PHE A 320 2.38 8.89 -6.78
CA PHE A 320 3.80 9.08 -7.01
C PHE A 320 4.43 7.81 -7.58
N VAL A 321 5.59 7.98 -8.21
CA VAL A 321 6.48 6.91 -8.64
C VAL A 321 7.85 7.19 -8.05
N GLY A 322 8.39 6.25 -7.28
CA GLY A 322 9.79 6.31 -6.85
C GLY A 322 10.70 6.10 -8.07
N ARG A 323 11.68 6.96 -8.27
CA ARG A 323 12.66 6.86 -9.36
C ARG A 323 14.06 6.84 -8.75
N LEU A 324 14.74 5.71 -8.85
CA LEU A 324 16.13 5.53 -8.44
C LEU A 324 16.99 5.36 -9.69
N ASP A 325 17.88 6.32 -9.95
CA ASP A 325 18.87 6.26 -11.01
C ASP A 325 20.24 5.88 -10.43
N LEU A 326 20.91 4.89 -11.05
CA LEU A 326 22.20 4.37 -10.62
C LEU A 326 23.18 4.32 -11.80
N VAL A 327 24.42 4.76 -11.59
CA VAL A 327 25.53 4.49 -12.52
C VAL A 327 26.41 3.40 -11.91
N VAL A 328 26.44 2.24 -12.56
CA VAL A 328 27.17 1.06 -12.09
C VAL A 328 28.39 0.82 -12.97
N GLU A 329 29.58 0.80 -12.38
CA GLU A 329 30.84 0.48 -13.07
C GLU A 329 31.51 -0.70 -12.36
N ASN A 330 31.78 -1.79 -13.11
CA ASN A 330 32.37 -3.03 -12.59
C ASN A 330 31.64 -3.59 -11.36
N GLY A 331 30.31 -3.59 -11.41
CA GLY A 331 29.45 -4.10 -10.33
C GLY A 331 29.34 -3.21 -9.09
N VAL A 332 29.86 -1.97 -9.15
CA VAL A 332 29.81 -1.02 -8.03
C VAL A 332 29.04 0.23 -8.41
N VAL A 333 28.11 0.68 -7.58
CA VAL A 333 27.41 1.96 -7.72
C VAL A 333 28.42 3.10 -7.52
N LYS A 334 28.58 3.95 -8.55
CA LYS A 334 29.45 5.14 -8.52
C LYS A 334 28.69 6.42 -8.27
N GLU A 335 27.48 6.51 -8.82
CA GLU A 335 26.58 7.64 -8.68
C GLU A 335 25.17 7.11 -8.47
N GLN A 336 24.40 7.79 -7.63
CA GLN A 336 22.99 7.51 -7.42
C GLN A 336 22.21 8.81 -7.29
N ASP A 337 20.97 8.78 -7.75
CA ASP A 337 19.99 9.84 -7.53
C ASP A 337 18.62 9.23 -7.28
N TYR A 338 17.84 9.83 -6.39
CA TYR A 338 16.50 9.37 -6.08
C TYR A 338 15.53 10.55 -6.08
N ALA A 339 14.41 10.36 -6.77
CA ALA A 339 13.29 11.28 -6.76
C ALA A 339 11.98 10.55 -6.50
N LEU A 340 11.11 11.15 -5.70
CA LEU A 340 9.72 10.76 -5.62
C LEU A 340 8.91 11.62 -6.59
N VAL A 341 8.63 11.07 -7.77
CA VAL A 341 8.01 11.81 -8.87
C VAL A 341 6.50 11.85 -8.68
N GLU A 342 5.93 13.04 -8.58
CA GLU A 342 4.48 13.22 -8.49
C GLU A 342 3.82 12.98 -9.85
N VAL A 343 2.78 12.14 -9.88
CA VAL A 343 1.98 11.88 -11.08
C VAL A 343 0.87 12.92 -11.20
N ALA A 344 1.27 14.19 -11.29
CA ALA A 344 0.34 15.32 -11.32
C ALA A 344 -0.51 15.31 -12.60
N GLU A 345 -1.83 15.54 -12.46
CA GLU A 345 -2.76 15.50 -13.60
C GLU A 345 -2.36 16.45 -14.75
N LYS A 346 -1.80 17.62 -14.38
CA LYS A 346 -1.38 18.70 -15.29
C LYS A 346 -0.10 18.38 -16.08
N ASP A 347 0.78 17.53 -15.56
CA ASP A 347 2.13 17.31 -16.10
C ASP A 347 2.22 16.07 -16.99
N PHE A 348 1.29 15.12 -16.82
CA PHE A 348 1.23 13.87 -17.55
C PHE A 348 -0.09 13.69 -18.28
N ARG A 349 -0.01 13.55 -19.61
CA ARG A 349 -1.16 13.12 -20.43
C ARG A 349 -1.39 11.63 -20.25
N GLU A 350 -2.62 11.17 -20.39
CA GLU A 350 -2.95 9.75 -20.32
C GLU A 350 -2.41 8.97 -21.54
N ASN A 351 -1.74 7.85 -21.28
CA ASN A 351 -1.42 6.86 -22.30
C ASN A 351 -2.71 6.27 -22.88
N ARG A 352 -2.87 6.34 -24.21
CA ARG A 352 -4.10 5.93 -24.91
C ARG A 352 -4.43 4.44 -24.75
N LYS A 353 -3.41 3.57 -24.75
CA LYS A 353 -3.60 2.11 -24.61
C LYS A 353 -4.15 1.80 -23.23
N VAL A 354 -3.47 2.27 -22.17
CA VAL A 354 -3.87 2.01 -20.78
C VAL A 354 -5.20 2.67 -20.44
N ARG A 355 -5.44 3.91 -20.87
CA ARG A 355 -6.75 4.58 -20.68
C ARG A 355 -7.89 3.74 -21.28
N ARG A 356 -7.73 3.23 -22.50
CA ARG A 356 -8.74 2.39 -23.15
C ARG A 356 -8.93 1.07 -22.39
N THR A 357 -7.85 0.45 -21.93
CA THR A 357 -7.92 -0.76 -21.10
C THR A 357 -8.71 -0.51 -19.82
N VAL A 358 -8.38 0.55 -19.07
CA VAL A 358 -9.10 0.95 -17.84
C VAL A 358 -10.59 1.16 -18.15
N ALA A 359 -10.91 1.94 -19.18
CA ALA A 359 -12.31 2.18 -19.56
C ALA A 359 -13.06 0.89 -19.91
N GLN A 360 -12.42 -0.05 -20.61
CA GLN A 360 -13.02 -1.32 -20.99
C GLN A 360 -13.28 -2.23 -19.79
N VAL A 361 -12.31 -2.41 -18.89
CA VAL A 361 -12.46 -3.32 -17.76
C VAL A 361 -13.38 -2.78 -16.67
N THR A 362 -13.50 -1.45 -16.56
CA THR A 362 -14.39 -0.78 -15.59
C THR A 362 -15.81 -0.58 -16.11
N ALA A 363 -16.05 -0.66 -17.42
CA ALA A 363 -17.36 -0.43 -18.04
C ALA A 363 -18.52 -1.21 -17.39
N PRO A 364 -18.38 -2.51 -17.03
CA PRO A 364 -19.48 -3.28 -16.43
C PRO A 364 -19.96 -2.72 -15.08
N TYR A 365 -19.09 -2.07 -14.32
CA TYR A 365 -19.36 -1.61 -12.95
C TYR A 365 -19.67 -0.11 -12.88
N ARG A 366 -19.39 0.63 -13.95
CA ARG A 366 -19.37 2.10 -13.93
C ARG A 366 -20.73 2.71 -13.59
N ALA A 367 -21.83 2.13 -14.07
CA ALA A 367 -23.17 2.65 -13.80
C ALA A 367 -23.50 2.61 -12.30
N GLU A 368 -23.17 1.49 -11.63
CA GLU A 368 -23.38 1.32 -10.19
C GLU A 368 -22.44 2.22 -9.38
N LEU A 369 -21.14 2.18 -9.68
CA LEU A 369 -20.11 2.86 -8.91
C LEU A 369 -20.15 4.39 -9.05
N SER A 370 -20.67 4.91 -10.16
CA SER A 370 -20.82 6.36 -10.36
C SER A 370 -22.04 6.96 -9.66
N GLN A 371 -22.89 6.15 -9.02
CA GLN A 371 -24.06 6.65 -8.31
C GLN A 371 -23.64 7.54 -7.13
N VAL A 372 -24.16 8.76 -7.09
CA VAL A 372 -23.99 9.68 -5.96
C VAL A 372 -24.94 9.26 -4.84
N ILE A 373 -24.40 9.03 -3.65
CA ILE A 373 -25.12 8.60 -2.44
C ILE A 373 -25.15 9.68 -1.35
N GLY A 374 -24.43 10.79 -1.55
CA GLY A 374 -24.40 11.92 -0.65
C GLY A 374 -23.42 12.98 -1.13
N THR A 375 -23.20 14.03 -0.34
CA THR A 375 -22.21 15.06 -0.61
C THR A 375 -21.52 15.51 0.67
N THR A 376 -20.30 16.04 0.57
CA THR A 376 -19.55 16.61 1.70
C THR A 376 -19.19 18.08 1.47
N ARG A 377 -19.21 18.89 2.53
CA ARG A 377 -18.73 20.29 2.56
C ARG A 377 -17.31 20.44 3.09
N THR A 378 -16.77 19.42 3.75
CA THR A 378 -15.39 19.40 4.25
C THR A 378 -14.61 18.25 3.62
N PRO A 379 -13.27 18.35 3.52
CA PRO A 379 -12.47 17.25 3.01
C PRO A 379 -12.65 15.96 3.83
N LEU A 380 -12.84 14.84 3.15
CA LEU A 380 -12.73 13.51 3.73
C LEU A 380 -11.32 12.99 3.45
N LEU A 381 -10.53 12.69 4.48
CA LEU A 381 -9.13 12.24 4.36
C LEU A 381 -8.76 11.27 5.48
N ARG A 382 -7.68 10.49 5.29
CA ARG A 382 -7.14 9.50 6.26
C ARG A 382 -5.63 9.60 6.56
N TYR A 383 -5.08 10.81 6.55
CA TYR A 383 -3.65 11.05 6.76
C TYR A 383 -3.23 11.35 8.20
N TYR A 384 -4.18 11.47 9.14
CA TYR A 384 -3.87 11.74 10.54
C TYR A 384 -3.83 10.45 11.36
N VAL A 385 -2.75 10.27 12.11
CA VAL A 385 -2.50 9.07 12.91
C VAL A 385 -3.54 8.92 14.03
N LEU A 386 -3.92 10.00 14.71
CA LEU A 386 -4.78 9.93 15.90
C LEU A 386 -6.28 9.90 15.59
N GLU A 387 -6.74 10.77 14.70
CA GLU A 387 -8.16 10.95 14.39
C GLU A 387 -8.33 11.65 13.03
N THR A 388 -9.29 11.22 12.22
CA THR A 388 -9.52 11.78 10.88
C THR A 388 -10.99 12.16 10.67
N PRO A 389 -11.30 13.19 9.86
CA PRO A 389 -12.68 13.53 9.56
C PRO A 389 -13.42 12.39 8.82
N MET A 390 -12.73 11.65 7.94
CA MET A 390 -13.36 10.52 7.24
C MET A 390 -13.77 9.40 8.19
N ASP A 391 -12.92 9.06 9.16
CA ASP A 391 -13.22 8.00 10.12
C ASP A 391 -14.26 8.42 11.16
N ASN A 392 -14.35 9.71 11.49
CA ASN A 392 -15.44 10.24 12.31
C ASN A 392 -16.79 10.08 11.61
N LEU A 393 -16.89 10.42 10.32
CA LEU A 393 -18.09 10.16 9.51
C LEU A 393 -18.49 8.67 9.54
N ILE A 394 -17.52 7.78 9.33
CA ILE A 394 -17.78 6.33 9.29
C ILE A 394 -18.27 5.83 10.63
N THR A 395 -17.59 6.20 11.72
CA THR A 395 -17.95 5.73 13.06
C THR A 395 -19.27 6.36 13.53
N ASP A 396 -19.58 7.59 13.16
CA ASP A 396 -20.88 8.22 13.47
C ASP A 396 -22.03 7.56 12.71
N ALA A 397 -21.84 7.25 11.43
CA ALA A 397 -22.83 6.53 10.65
C ALA A 397 -23.10 5.12 11.22
N VAL A 398 -22.05 4.37 11.57
CA VAL A 398 -22.18 3.07 12.23
C VAL A 398 -22.89 3.23 13.58
N HIS A 399 -22.51 4.23 14.38
CA HIS A 399 -23.09 4.48 15.70
C HIS A 399 -24.58 4.78 15.61
N GLU A 400 -24.99 5.74 14.77
CA GLU A 400 -26.37 6.17 14.65
C GLU A 400 -27.27 5.04 14.12
N VAL A 401 -26.85 4.37 13.04
CA VAL A 401 -27.66 3.33 12.40
C VAL A 401 -27.78 2.10 13.29
N ALA A 402 -26.69 1.65 13.91
CA ALA A 402 -26.74 0.52 14.84
C ALA A 402 -27.56 0.87 16.10
N SER A 403 -27.46 2.10 16.62
CA SER A 403 -28.31 2.58 17.72
C SER A 403 -29.80 2.49 17.38
N GLY A 404 -30.20 2.93 16.18
CA GLY A 404 -31.59 2.87 15.73
C GLY A 404 -32.13 1.44 15.62
N LEU A 405 -31.30 0.48 15.24
CA LEU A 405 -31.67 -0.94 15.18
C LEU A 405 -31.76 -1.57 16.58
N LEU A 406 -30.82 -1.25 17.47
CA LEU A 406 -30.75 -1.78 18.82
C LEU A 406 -31.84 -1.20 19.74
N ALA A 407 -32.22 0.07 19.55
CA ALA A 407 -33.29 0.71 20.31
C ALA A 407 -34.63 -0.03 20.17
N LYS A 408 -34.92 -0.62 19.00
CA LYS A 408 -36.11 -1.46 18.78
C LYS A 408 -36.12 -2.73 19.63
N GLN A 409 -34.96 -3.12 20.16
CA GLN A 409 -34.75 -4.27 21.04
C GLN A 409 -34.57 -3.84 22.50
N GLY A 410 -34.73 -2.55 22.83
CA GLY A 410 -34.49 -2.02 24.16
C GLY A 410 -33.00 -1.97 24.56
N VAL A 411 -32.08 -2.05 23.59
CA VAL A 411 -30.63 -2.00 23.82
C VAL A 411 -30.10 -0.62 23.42
N THR A 412 -29.29 -0.02 24.29
CA THR A 412 -28.56 1.22 23.99
C THR A 412 -27.14 0.86 23.54
N LEU A 413 -26.69 1.45 22.44
CA LEU A 413 -25.31 1.35 21.97
C LEU A 413 -24.46 2.43 22.64
N ASP A 414 -23.29 2.07 23.17
CA ASP A 414 -22.39 3.03 23.82
C ASP A 414 -21.31 3.53 22.86
N VAL A 415 -20.75 2.65 22.02
CA VAL A 415 -19.58 2.95 21.18
C VAL A 415 -19.67 2.27 19.82
N ALA A 416 -19.32 2.98 18.76
CA ALA A 416 -18.98 2.38 17.47
C ALA A 416 -17.48 2.46 17.22
N LEU A 417 -16.88 1.39 16.72
CA LEU A 417 -15.46 1.29 16.39
C LEU A 417 -15.23 1.07 14.90
N SER A 418 -14.10 1.58 14.42
CA SER A 418 -13.51 1.22 13.13
C SER A 418 -11.99 1.15 13.27
N ASN A 419 -11.32 0.40 12.40
CA ASN A 419 -9.86 0.41 12.36
C ASN A 419 -9.36 1.71 11.72
N GLY A 420 -8.20 2.21 12.18
CA GLY A 420 -7.52 3.32 11.52
C GLY A 420 -6.84 2.85 10.24
N PHE A 421 -7.55 2.78 9.12
CA PHE A 421 -6.96 2.35 7.85
C PHE A 421 -6.13 3.45 7.18
N ARG A 422 -5.18 3.06 6.31
CA ARG A 422 -4.33 3.98 5.51
C ARG A 422 -4.79 4.14 4.06
N PHE A 423 -5.63 3.22 3.56
CA PHE A 423 -6.19 3.30 2.21
C PHE A 423 -7.38 4.28 2.14
N CYS A 424 -7.72 4.66 0.90
CA CYS A 424 -8.67 5.70 0.48
C CYS A 424 -7.96 7.05 0.22
N PRO A 425 -7.85 7.47 -1.05
CA PRO A 425 -7.51 8.85 -1.37
C PRO A 425 -8.50 9.83 -0.73
N PRO A 426 -8.12 11.10 -0.52
CA PRO A 426 -9.04 12.10 -0.02
C PRO A 426 -10.13 12.42 -1.05
N LEU A 427 -11.23 12.98 -0.55
CA LEU A 427 -12.24 13.67 -1.36
C LEU A 427 -12.32 15.11 -0.87
N ALA A 428 -11.85 16.04 -1.70
CA ALA A 428 -11.75 17.45 -1.34
C ALA A 428 -12.80 18.27 -2.08
N PRO A 429 -13.76 18.91 -1.39
CA PRO A 429 -14.67 19.84 -2.02
C PRO A 429 -13.93 21.08 -2.54
N PRO A 430 -14.37 21.67 -3.66
CA PRO A 430 -13.85 22.97 -4.08
C PRO A 430 -14.18 24.03 -3.03
N ALA A 431 -13.39 25.11 -3.00
CA ALA A 431 -13.59 26.19 -2.04
C ALA A 431 -15.04 26.74 -2.09
N GLY A 432 -15.74 26.68 -0.95
CA GLY A 432 -17.13 27.14 -0.83
C GLY A 432 -18.20 26.22 -1.46
N GLY A 433 -17.81 25.05 -1.99
CA GLY A 433 -18.71 24.10 -2.64
C GLY A 433 -18.86 22.77 -1.88
N THR A 434 -19.41 21.78 -2.57
CA THR A 434 -19.50 20.40 -2.10
C THR A 434 -18.83 19.44 -3.07
N ALA A 435 -18.40 18.29 -2.57
CA ALA A 435 -17.94 17.16 -3.38
C ALA A 435 -18.97 16.02 -3.31
N PRO A 436 -19.27 15.34 -4.44
CA PRO A 436 -20.15 14.17 -4.44
C PRO A 436 -19.46 12.96 -3.80
N ILE A 437 -20.16 12.31 -2.89
CA ILE A 437 -19.78 10.99 -2.37
C ILE A 437 -20.46 9.97 -3.26
N THR A 438 -19.69 9.21 -4.02
CA THR A 438 -20.19 8.14 -4.90
C THR A 438 -20.11 6.77 -4.22
N ARG A 439 -20.78 5.77 -4.79
CA ARG A 439 -20.57 4.37 -4.39
C ARG A 439 -19.13 3.91 -4.57
N GLU A 440 -18.45 4.36 -5.63
CA GLU A 440 -17.02 4.13 -5.80
C GLU A 440 -16.23 4.63 -4.58
N PHE A 441 -16.50 5.87 -4.14
CA PHE A 441 -15.83 6.44 -2.98
C PHE A 441 -16.20 5.71 -1.68
N LEU A 442 -17.43 5.20 -1.54
CA LEU A 442 -17.82 4.33 -0.44
C LEU A 442 -16.98 3.05 -0.39
N TYR A 443 -16.77 2.39 -1.53
CA TYR A 443 -15.83 1.27 -1.60
C TYR A 443 -14.39 1.70 -1.31
N SER A 444 -13.95 2.88 -1.73
CA SER A 444 -12.61 3.37 -1.36
C SER A 444 -12.46 3.57 0.16
N MET A 445 -13.49 4.09 0.84
CA MET A 445 -13.52 4.20 2.30
C MET A 445 -13.53 2.84 3.00
N LEU A 446 -14.34 1.90 2.49
CA LEU A 446 -14.61 0.59 3.09
C LEU A 446 -14.63 -0.49 1.99
N PRO A 447 -13.47 -0.99 1.51
CA PRO A 447 -13.43 -1.91 0.36
C PRO A 447 -14.06 -3.29 0.62
N ILE A 448 -14.28 -3.62 1.90
CA ILE A 448 -14.93 -4.84 2.36
C ILE A 448 -16.25 -4.46 3.05
N ASP A 449 -17.35 -4.88 2.46
CA ASP A 449 -18.69 -4.63 2.98
C ASP A 449 -19.14 -5.69 3.98
N SER A 450 -18.47 -5.72 5.14
CA SER A 450 -18.83 -6.62 6.23
C SER A 450 -20.16 -6.23 6.89
N ASN A 451 -20.85 -7.20 7.49
CA ASN A 451 -21.95 -6.92 8.42
C ASN A 451 -21.44 -6.18 9.66
N LEU A 452 -22.32 -5.39 10.28
CA LEU A 452 -22.09 -4.85 11.60
C LEU A 452 -22.25 -5.94 12.66
N LYS A 453 -21.31 -6.01 13.59
CA LYS A 453 -21.35 -6.87 14.76
C LYS A 453 -21.43 -6.02 16.02
N VAL A 454 -22.27 -6.44 16.94
CA VAL A 454 -22.47 -5.81 18.25
C VAL A 454 -22.05 -6.81 19.32
N ALA A 455 -21.43 -6.34 20.39
CA ALA A 455 -21.12 -7.19 21.54
C ALA A 455 -21.08 -6.37 22.84
N THR A 456 -21.28 -7.06 23.95
CA THR A 456 -21.04 -6.53 25.29
C THR A 456 -19.56 -6.59 25.64
N VAL A 457 -18.99 -5.48 26.09
CA VAL A 457 -17.58 -5.31 26.45
C VAL A 457 -17.48 -5.01 27.94
N PRO A 458 -16.88 -5.90 28.76
CA PRO A 458 -16.54 -5.57 30.13
C PRO A 458 -15.60 -4.35 30.19
N GLY A 459 -15.92 -3.36 31.03
CA GLY A 459 -15.16 -2.10 31.15
C GLY A 459 -13.70 -2.33 31.55
N SER A 460 -13.43 -3.37 32.33
CA SER A 460 -12.08 -3.81 32.71
C SER A 460 -11.19 -4.20 31.53
N LEU A 461 -11.75 -4.49 30.34
CA LEU A 461 -10.95 -4.78 29.14
C LEU A 461 -10.45 -3.52 28.43
N LEU A 462 -11.12 -2.38 28.61
CA LEU A 462 -10.95 -1.22 27.73
C LEU A 462 -9.60 -0.53 27.89
N ARG A 463 -9.10 -0.38 29.11
CA ARG A 463 -7.78 0.24 29.34
C ARG A 463 -6.63 -0.64 28.82
N PRO A 464 -6.52 -1.93 29.18
CA PRO A 464 -5.48 -2.80 28.61
C PRO A 464 -5.57 -2.93 27.09
N TRP A 465 -6.79 -2.98 26.54
CA TRP A 465 -6.99 -3.00 25.09
C TRP A 465 -6.49 -1.71 24.43
N MET A 466 -6.82 -0.54 24.99
CA MET A 466 -6.39 0.74 24.42
C MET A 466 -4.87 0.92 24.53
N GLU A 467 -4.24 0.51 25.63
CA GLU A 467 -2.77 0.45 25.75
C GLU A 467 -2.15 -0.38 24.62
N LYS A 468 -2.74 -1.55 24.32
CA LYS A 468 -2.31 -2.41 23.23
C LYS A 468 -2.52 -1.75 21.86
N GLU A 469 -3.66 -1.13 21.61
CA GLU A 469 -3.91 -0.42 20.35
C GLU A 469 -2.95 0.76 20.14
N LEU A 470 -2.57 1.47 21.20
CA LEU A 470 -1.51 2.48 21.13
C LEU A 470 -0.13 1.86 20.88
N ASN A 471 0.17 0.70 21.47
CA ASN A 471 1.42 -0.01 21.20
C ASN A 471 1.51 -0.54 19.76
N ASN A 472 0.39 -1.01 19.20
CA ASN A 472 0.34 -1.43 17.80
C ASN A 472 0.81 -0.32 16.83
N VAL A 473 0.54 0.95 17.16
CA VAL A 473 0.91 2.11 16.33
C VAL A 473 2.30 2.65 16.68
N PHE A 474 2.60 2.76 17.99
CA PHE A 474 3.77 3.47 18.50
C PHE A 474 4.70 2.59 19.35
N ALA A 475 4.84 1.31 18.99
CA ALA A 475 5.83 0.44 19.61
C ALA A 475 7.24 0.99 19.34
N THR A 476 8.11 0.90 20.35
CA THR A 476 9.53 1.18 20.18
C THR A 476 10.26 0.05 19.46
N ASP A 477 9.78 -1.18 19.64
CA ASP A 477 10.24 -2.37 18.92
C ASP A 477 9.51 -2.45 17.56
N PRO A 478 10.22 -2.34 16.42
CA PRO A 478 9.63 -2.44 15.09
C PRO A 478 8.80 -3.70 14.86
N ASN A 479 9.15 -4.82 15.51
CA ASN A 479 8.46 -6.09 15.35
C ASN A 479 7.09 -6.12 16.07
N GLN A 480 6.85 -5.19 16.99
CA GLN A 480 5.58 -5.04 17.70
C GLN A 480 4.63 -4.05 17.03
N VAL A 481 5.12 -3.25 16.06
CA VAL A 481 4.24 -2.43 15.23
C VAL A 481 3.31 -3.35 14.44
N PHE A 482 2.02 -3.03 14.47
CA PHE A 482 0.97 -3.87 13.90
C PHE A 482 -0.20 -3.03 13.39
N GLY A 483 -0.62 -3.30 12.16
CA GLY A 483 -1.80 -2.67 11.59
C GLY A 483 -1.61 -1.22 11.14
N GLY A 484 -2.70 -0.47 11.21
CA GLY A 484 -2.81 0.88 10.66
C GLY A 484 -2.51 1.98 11.68
N TRP A 485 -3.34 3.02 11.62
CA TRP A 485 -3.44 4.10 12.59
C TRP A 485 -4.24 3.71 13.83
N VAL A 486 -4.32 4.64 14.78
CA VAL A 486 -5.06 4.45 16.04
C VAL A 486 -6.52 4.09 15.72
N VAL A 487 -7.07 3.14 16.48
CA VAL A 487 -8.47 2.74 16.37
C VAL A 487 -9.41 3.95 16.46
N ARG A 488 -10.46 3.93 15.65
CA ARG A 488 -11.41 5.04 15.46
C ARG A 488 -12.68 4.75 16.24
N MET A 489 -13.31 5.81 16.74
CA MET A 489 -14.44 5.65 17.66
C MET A 489 -15.47 6.77 17.53
N SER A 490 -16.73 6.44 17.81
CA SER A 490 -17.82 7.36 18.14
C SER A 490 -18.44 6.92 19.46
N GLY A 491 -18.81 7.87 20.33
CA GLY A 491 -19.32 7.60 21.68
C GLY A 491 -18.26 7.40 22.77
N MET A 492 -16.98 7.28 22.41
CA MET A 492 -15.83 7.15 23.31
C MET A 492 -14.79 8.23 23.05
N SER A 493 -14.07 8.66 24.09
CA SER A 493 -12.87 9.49 23.95
C SER A 493 -11.71 9.00 24.80
N VAL A 494 -10.48 9.22 24.30
CA VAL A 494 -9.24 8.76 24.91
C VAL A 494 -8.22 9.91 24.96
N ARG A 495 -7.60 10.08 26.13
CA ARG A 495 -6.41 10.92 26.31
C ARG A 495 -5.24 10.03 26.71
N PHE A 496 -4.07 10.27 26.13
CA PHE A 496 -2.86 9.51 26.45
C PHE A 496 -1.60 10.38 26.41
N THR A 497 -0.49 9.82 26.88
CA THR A 497 0.85 10.41 26.82
C THR A 497 1.79 9.36 26.23
N LEU A 498 2.30 9.57 25.02
CA LEU A 498 3.10 8.57 24.30
C LEU A 498 4.43 8.27 25.01
N GLY A 499 5.07 9.30 25.58
CA GLY A 499 6.37 9.20 26.26
C GLY A 499 6.37 8.34 27.52
N ARG A 500 5.22 7.82 27.96
CA ARG A 500 5.13 6.85 29.05
C ARG A 500 5.38 5.41 28.56
N PRO A 501 5.89 4.53 29.45
CA PRO A 501 6.05 3.12 29.13
C PRO A 501 4.73 2.48 28.66
N TYR A 502 4.83 1.49 27.78
CA TYR A 502 3.69 0.66 27.39
C TYR A 502 2.95 0.12 28.63
N GLY A 503 1.62 0.22 28.64
CA GLY A 503 0.78 -0.15 29.78
C GLY A 503 0.48 1.02 30.72
N GLN A 504 1.08 2.19 30.50
CA GLN A 504 0.89 3.40 31.30
C GLN A 504 0.64 4.67 30.45
N ARG A 505 0.40 4.52 29.14
CA ARG A 505 0.19 5.64 28.22
C ARG A 505 -1.19 6.27 28.37
N VAL A 506 -2.23 5.48 28.63
CA VAL A 506 -3.63 5.92 28.68
C VAL A 506 -3.88 6.71 29.98
N ASP A 507 -4.09 8.02 29.83
CA ASP A 507 -4.43 8.92 30.93
C ASP A 507 -5.89 8.75 31.35
N SER A 508 -6.81 8.80 30.37
CA SER A 508 -8.24 8.70 30.63
C SER A 508 -9.01 8.12 29.44
N ILE A 509 -10.05 7.35 29.75
CA ILE A 509 -11.08 6.93 28.80
C ILE A 509 -12.41 7.47 29.31
N SER A 510 -13.24 8.04 28.42
CA SER A 510 -14.61 8.44 28.71
C SER A 510 -15.58 7.83 27.70
N ILE A 511 -16.76 7.42 28.15
CA ILE A 511 -17.83 6.87 27.32
C ILE A 511 -19.09 7.68 27.57
N GLY A 512 -19.71 8.21 26.51
CA GLY A 512 -20.84 9.12 26.62
C GLY A 512 -20.54 10.37 27.46
N GLY A 513 -19.29 10.83 27.46
CA GLY A 513 -18.82 11.97 28.28
C GLY A 513 -18.60 11.67 29.77
N THR A 514 -18.83 10.43 30.23
CA THR A 514 -18.58 10.01 31.61
C THR A 514 -17.27 9.22 31.69
N PRO A 515 -16.44 9.38 32.74
CA PRO A 515 -15.26 8.56 32.94
C PRO A 515 -15.57 7.06 32.89
N LEU A 516 -14.64 6.27 32.34
CA LEU A 516 -14.75 4.81 32.28
C LEU A 516 -14.96 4.23 33.69
N ASP A 517 -16.08 3.55 33.88
CA ASP A 517 -16.32 2.62 34.98
C ASP A 517 -15.90 1.21 34.54
N GLU A 518 -14.84 0.69 35.16
CA GLU A 518 -14.26 -0.63 34.85
C GLU A 518 -15.12 -1.80 35.37
N THR A 519 -16.08 -1.54 36.26
CA THR A 519 -16.99 -2.55 36.83
C THR A 519 -18.25 -2.76 35.98
N ARG A 520 -18.57 -1.79 35.12
CA ARG A 520 -19.71 -1.83 34.18
C ARG A 520 -19.33 -2.51 32.87
N SER A 521 -20.32 -3.07 32.17
CA SER A 521 -20.19 -3.49 30.77
C SER A 521 -20.85 -2.49 29.81
N TYR A 522 -20.29 -2.37 28.61
CA TYR A 522 -20.71 -1.45 27.56
C TYR A 522 -21.12 -2.22 26.30
N VAL A 523 -21.97 -1.65 25.46
CA VAL A 523 -22.35 -2.24 24.18
C VAL A 523 -21.59 -1.54 23.07
N PHE A 524 -20.82 -2.31 22.30
CA PHE A 524 -19.98 -1.81 21.21
C PHE A 524 -20.45 -2.38 19.88
N SER A 525 -20.32 -1.59 18.81
CA SER A 525 -20.55 -1.99 17.41
C SER A 525 -19.27 -1.83 16.59
N ALA A 526 -18.96 -2.78 15.72
CA ALA A 526 -17.83 -2.71 14.78
C ALA A 526 -18.07 -3.64 13.57
N CYS A 527 -17.11 -3.75 12.67
CA CYS A 527 -17.21 -4.73 11.58
C CYS A 527 -17.05 -6.18 12.06
N ASP A 528 -17.80 -7.09 11.44
CA ASP A 528 -17.54 -8.53 11.54
C ASP A 528 -16.41 -8.95 10.60
N ARG A 529 -15.50 -9.79 11.10
CA ARG A 529 -14.33 -10.25 10.35
C ARG A 529 -14.42 -11.76 10.14
N ASP A 530 -14.41 -12.17 8.89
CA ASP A 530 -14.47 -13.58 8.53
C ASP A 530 -13.32 -14.39 9.14
N GLY A 531 -13.68 -15.44 9.89
CA GLY A 531 -12.73 -16.32 10.57
C GLY A 531 -12.33 -15.88 11.98
N ASP A 532 -12.73 -14.69 12.44
CA ASP A 532 -12.56 -14.32 13.85
C ASP A 532 -13.52 -15.16 14.74
N PRO A 533 -13.09 -15.55 15.96
CA PRO A 533 -14.00 -16.16 16.93
C PRO A 533 -15.18 -15.25 17.26
N PRO A 534 -16.35 -15.79 17.66
CA PRO A 534 -17.50 -14.99 18.08
C PRO A 534 -17.16 -13.97 19.18
N THR A 535 -16.22 -14.31 20.08
CA THR A 535 -15.73 -13.49 21.20
C THR A 535 -14.71 -12.42 20.80
N VAL A 536 -14.61 -12.09 19.51
CA VAL A 536 -13.80 -10.99 18.98
C VAL A 536 -14.70 -9.98 18.26
N LEU A 537 -14.56 -8.70 18.60
CA LEU A 537 -15.18 -7.57 17.92
C LEU A 537 -14.08 -6.68 17.31
N CYS A 538 -13.80 -6.84 16.01
CA CYS A 538 -12.84 -6.00 15.28
C CYS A 538 -11.51 -5.76 16.05
N ARG A 539 -10.82 -6.86 16.44
CA ARG A 539 -9.57 -6.93 17.25
C ARG A 539 -9.73 -6.85 18.77
N LEU A 540 -10.86 -6.35 19.29
CA LEU A 540 -11.17 -6.41 20.71
C LEU A 540 -11.59 -7.84 21.09
N LYS A 541 -10.76 -8.52 21.89
CA LYS A 541 -10.99 -9.92 22.31
C LYS A 541 -11.70 -9.99 23.65
N GLY A 542 -12.39 -11.09 23.92
CA GLY A 542 -13.05 -11.35 25.20
C GLY A 542 -14.41 -10.66 25.35
N VAL A 543 -15.02 -10.26 24.22
CA VAL A 543 -16.36 -9.70 24.23
C VAL A 543 -17.41 -10.78 24.51
N LEU A 544 -18.54 -10.36 25.07
CA LEU A 544 -19.67 -11.19 25.48
C LEU A 544 -20.88 -10.90 24.59
N ASN A 545 -21.82 -11.85 24.52
CA ASN A 545 -23.10 -11.69 23.82
C ASN A 545 -22.97 -11.14 22.37
N PRO A 546 -22.09 -11.70 21.52
CA PRO A 546 -21.93 -11.20 20.17
C PRO A 546 -23.19 -11.44 19.33
N MET A 547 -23.58 -10.42 18.56
CA MET A 547 -24.71 -10.46 17.63
C MET A 547 -24.33 -9.75 16.34
N VAL A 548 -24.55 -10.41 15.21
CA VAL A 548 -24.41 -9.78 13.89
C VAL A 548 -25.74 -9.13 13.52
N LEU A 549 -25.72 -7.83 13.23
CA LEU A 549 -26.90 -7.11 12.76
C LEU A 549 -27.13 -7.42 11.27
N PRO A 550 -28.40 -7.43 10.81
CA PRO A 550 -28.74 -7.68 9.42
C PRO A 550 -28.55 -6.41 8.56
N ILE A 551 -27.39 -5.75 8.70
CA ILE A 551 -27.01 -4.56 7.96
C ILE A 551 -25.50 -4.56 7.74
N THR A 552 -25.10 -4.17 6.54
CA THR A 552 -23.69 -4.02 6.18
C THR A 552 -23.13 -2.64 6.51
N LEU A 553 -21.81 -2.51 6.52
CA LEU A 553 -21.13 -1.22 6.66
C LEU A 553 -21.60 -0.23 5.59
N HIS A 554 -21.68 -0.65 4.32
CA HIS A 554 -22.10 0.21 3.21
C HIS A 554 -23.54 0.67 3.39
N GLN A 555 -24.44 -0.23 3.74
CA GLN A 555 -25.83 0.11 4.01
C GLN A 555 -25.97 1.11 5.16
N ALA A 556 -25.13 0.98 6.21
CA ALA A 556 -25.11 1.95 7.30
C ALA A 556 -24.64 3.33 6.83
N ILE A 557 -23.58 3.41 6.02
CA ILE A 557 -23.12 4.70 5.45
C ILE A 557 -24.18 5.30 4.51
N GLU A 558 -24.77 4.52 3.59
CA GLU A 558 -25.82 5.01 2.68
C GLU A 558 -27.04 5.51 3.45
N THR A 559 -27.47 4.79 4.49
CA THR A 559 -28.59 5.20 5.37
C THR A 559 -28.30 6.52 6.07
N TYR A 560 -27.08 6.68 6.60
CA TYR A 560 -26.66 7.91 7.26
C TYR A 560 -26.59 9.09 6.27
N LEU A 561 -25.98 8.89 5.10
CA LEU A 561 -25.88 9.95 4.08
C LEU A 561 -27.24 10.38 3.53
N ALA A 562 -28.21 9.47 3.44
CA ALA A 562 -29.57 9.80 3.04
C ALA A 562 -30.26 10.79 4.01
N ALA A 563 -29.90 10.75 5.30
CA ALA A 563 -30.43 11.65 6.32
C ALA A 563 -29.61 12.93 6.53
N HIS A 564 -28.28 12.86 6.33
CA HIS A 564 -27.34 13.91 6.76
C HIS A 564 -26.62 14.64 5.62
N SER A 565 -26.87 14.30 4.35
CA SER A 565 -26.23 14.98 3.22
C SER A 565 -26.75 16.42 3.04
N PRO A 566 -25.87 17.44 2.88
CA PRO A 566 -24.42 17.35 2.86
C PRO A 566 -23.80 17.19 4.26
N VAL A 567 -22.85 16.26 4.40
CA VAL A 567 -22.07 16.08 5.63
C VAL A 567 -20.91 17.07 5.73
N ALA A 568 -20.40 17.29 6.94
CA ALA A 568 -19.26 18.18 7.18
C ALA A 568 -18.41 17.69 8.38
N PRO A 569 -17.88 16.44 8.34
CA PRO A 569 -17.12 15.91 9.45
C PRO A 569 -15.81 16.66 9.67
N ARG A 570 -15.34 16.65 10.92
CA ARG A 570 -14.11 17.32 11.38
C ARG A 570 -13.40 16.46 12.41
N VAL A 571 -12.16 16.81 12.72
CA VAL A 571 -11.47 16.31 13.92
C VAL A 571 -12.10 16.96 15.15
N GLU A 572 -12.40 16.15 16.17
CA GLU A 572 -13.16 16.56 17.37
C GLU A 572 -12.38 16.35 18.67
N GLY A 573 -11.22 15.69 18.63
CA GLY A 573 -10.45 15.35 19.82
C GLY A 573 -10.95 14.08 20.50
N ARG A 574 -11.55 13.15 19.74
CA ARG A 574 -11.98 11.84 20.24
C ARG A 574 -10.78 11.03 20.73
N VAL A 575 -9.63 11.19 20.09
CA VAL A 575 -8.35 10.69 20.59
C VAL A 575 -7.37 11.86 20.60
N SER A 576 -6.69 12.08 21.72
CA SER A 576 -5.66 13.12 21.84
C SER A 576 -4.47 12.64 22.67
N ALA A 577 -3.29 13.14 22.36
CA ALA A 577 -2.09 12.93 23.15
C ALA A 577 -1.63 14.23 23.81
N SER A 578 -1.07 14.15 25.01
CA SER A 578 -0.51 15.32 25.70
C SER A 578 0.81 15.80 25.09
N ASP A 579 1.49 14.93 24.35
CA ASP A 579 2.85 15.09 23.83
C ASP A 579 2.96 14.90 22.30
N LEU A 580 1.84 14.81 21.58
CA LEU A 580 1.79 14.77 20.12
C LEU A 580 0.82 15.81 19.56
N PRO A 581 1.06 16.34 18.35
CA PRO A 581 0.09 17.19 17.66
C PRO A 581 -1.16 16.39 17.26
N GLN A 582 -2.33 17.03 17.30
CA GLN A 582 -3.59 16.39 16.89
C GLN A 582 -3.57 15.94 15.42
N LEU A 583 -2.88 16.68 14.55
CA LEU A 583 -2.76 16.42 13.12
C LEU A 583 -1.44 15.70 12.78
N LEU A 584 -1.01 14.75 13.63
CA LEU A 584 0.19 13.94 13.40
C LEU A 584 0.09 13.18 12.06
N LEU A 585 1.09 13.32 11.18
CA LEU A 585 1.08 12.80 9.80
C LEU A 585 1.87 11.50 9.59
N GLY A 586 2.63 11.05 10.58
CA GLY A 586 3.44 9.85 10.48
C GLY A 586 3.85 9.34 11.86
N GLN A 587 4.20 8.07 11.94
CA GLN A 587 4.61 7.41 13.18
C GLN A 587 6.11 7.10 13.24
N LEU A 588 6.82 7.23 12.12
CA LEU A 588 8.25 6.97 12.05
C LEU A 588 9.03 8.09 12.76
N THR A 589 9.86 7.70 13.72
CA THR A 589 10.71 8.63 14.50
C THR A 589 12.18 8.21 14.38
N GLY A 590 13.11 9.13 14.67
CA GLY A 590 14.54 8.81 14.70
C GLY A 590 15.26 8.69 13.35
N THR A 591 14.56 8.78 12.22
CA THR A 591 15.14 8.65 10.86
C THR A 591 15.34 9.98 10.13
N GLY A 592 14.87 11.09 10.69
CA GLY A 592 14.83 12.39 10.02
C GLY A 592 13.73 12.52 8.94
N TYR A 593 13.02 11.44 8.65
CA TYR A 593 11.87 11.44 7.73
C TYR A 593 10.75 12.34 8.26
N GLN A 594 10.10 13.06 7.34
CA GLN A 594 8.89 13.82 7.60
C GLN A 594 7.92 13.58 6.46
N PHE A 595 6.69 13.19 6.81
CA PHE A 595 5.60 13.15 5.85
C PHE A 595 5.33 14.55 5.31
N ARG A 596 5.39 14.72 3.98
CA ARG A 596 5.12 15.99 3.29
C ARG A 596 4.36 15.75 2.00
#